data_AF-A0A3P6SNG4-F1
#
_entry.id   AF-A0A3P6SNG4-F1
#
_cell.length_a   1.000
_cell.length_b   1.000
_cell.length_c   1.000
_cell.angle_alpha   90.00
_cell.angle_beta   90.00
_cell.angle_gamma   90.00
#
_symmetry.space_group_name_H-M   'P 1'
#
loop_
_entity.id
_entity.type
_entity.pdbx_description
1 polymer ?
#
loop_
_entity_poly.entity_id
_entity_poly.type
_entity_poly.pdbx_seq_one_letter_code
_entity_poly.pdbx_strand_id
1 'polypeptide(L)'
;MTPSAFFYEKFTDFLFPGSIPLRKVKWNSNLELDWLGNWKIVQTSWKTLGVEKIVPVDRLIKGKFQDNFEFLQWFKKFFDANYDGHEYNPLDARGGEPLPADAPAGPGKPATATRMQMPTRTNSTGVT
;
A
#
# COMPACT_ATOMS: atom_id res chain seq x y z
N MET A 1 -4.23 6.90 -7.05
CA MET A 1 -3.93 5.71 -6.23
C MET A 1 -3.28 6.23 -4.95
N THR A 2 -4.07 6.63 -3.96
CA THR A 2 -3.56 6.97 -2.63
C THR A 2 -2.92 5.71 -2.05
N PRO A 3 -1.73 5.78 -1.42
CA PRO A 3 -1.22 4.67 -0.64
C PRO A 3 -2.22 4.43 0.48
N SER A 4 -3.13 3.49 0.26
CA SER A 4 -4.14 3.09 1.24
C SER A 4 -3.42 2.66 2.50
N ALA A 5 -3.89 3.13 3.66
CA ALA A 5 -3.27 2.94 4.99
C ALA A 5 -2.78 1.49 5.23
N PHE A 6 -3.45 0.52 4.59
CA PHE A 6 -3.13 -0.92 4.55
C PHE A 6 -1.66 -1.22 4.33
N PHE A 7 -0.96 -0.43 3.52
CA PHE A 7 0.48 -0.62 3.29
C PHE A 7 1.27 -0.44 4.58
N TYR A 8 0.98 0.62 5.35
CA TYR A 8 1.68 0.94 6.59
C TYR A 8 1.29 0.02 7.74
N GLU A 9 0.02 -0.43 7.81
CA GLU A 9 -0.37 -1.45 8.78
C GLU A 9 0.38 -2.77 8.55
N LYS A 10 0.47 -3.22 7.29
CA LYS A 10 1.18 -4.46 6.93
C LYS A 10 2.66 -4.37 7.22
N PHE A 11 3.29 -3.26 6.85
CA PHE A 11 4.72 -3.09 7.07
C PHE A 11 5.10 -2.92 8.54
N THR A 12 4.23 -2.32 9.36
CA THR A 12 4.50 -2.24 10.81
C THR A 12 4.36 -3.62 11.45
N ASP A 13 3.35 -4.39 11.06
CA ASP A 13 3.20 -5.77 11.53
C ASP A 13 4.34 -6.68 11.01
N PHE A 14 4.87 -6.41 9.82
CA PHE A 14 6.09 -7.04 9.32
C PHE A 14 7.28 -6.76 10.24
N LEU A 15 7.57 -5.50 10.56
CA LEU A 15 8.71 -5.16 11.42
C LEU A 15 8.52 -5.65 12.87
N PHE A 16 7.28 -5.64 13.34
CA PHE A 16 6.93 -5.98 14.72
C PHE A 16 5.69 -6.88 14.74
N PRO A 17 5.87 -8.20 14.55
CA PRO A 17 4.75 -9.14 14.51
C PRO A 17 3.86 -9.04 15.75
N GLY A 18 2.55 -8.86 15.55
CA GLY A 18 1.57 -8.78 16.64
C GLY A 18 1.47 -7.40 17.30
N SER A 19 2.24 -6.40 16.86
CA SER A 19 2.14 -5.02 17.34
C SER A 19 0.89 -4.29 16.86
N ILE A 20 0.33 -4.72 15.71
CA ILE A 20 -0.88 -4.12 15.13
C ILE A 20 -2.06 -5.09 15.25
N PRO A 21 -3.21 -4.64 15.76
CA PRO A 21 -4.43 -5.43 15.75
C PRO A 21 -5.05 -5.47 14.34
N LEU A 22 -4.45 -6.25 13.43
CA LEU A 22 -4.84 -6.36 12.02
C LEU A 22 -6.31 -6.74 11.80
N ARG A 23 -6.94 -7.43 12.76
CA ARG A 23 -8.38 -7.77 12.71
C ARG A 23 -9.31 -6.55 12.78
N LYS A 24 -8.82 -5.43 13.31
CA LYS A 24 -9.58 -4.18 13.42
C LYS A 24 -9.45 -3.30 12.17
N VAL A 25 -8.50 -3.62 11.29
CA VAL A 25 -8.21 -2.85 10.09
C VAL A 25 -9.27 -3.17 9.03
N LYS A 26 -9.81 -2.13 8.39
CA LYS A 26 -10.89 -2.25 7.39
C LYS A 26 -10.34 -2.32 5.98
N TRP A 27 -9.90 -3.50 5.53
CA TRP A 27 -9.20 -3.72 4.24
C TRP A 27 -10.00 -3.37 2.97
N ASN A 28 -11.34 -3.46 3.02
CA ASN A 28 -12.23 -3.31 1.85
C ASN A 28 -13.00 -1.97 1.79
N SER A 29 -12.54 -0.94 2.51
CA SER A 29 -13.25 0.34 2.54
C SER A 29 -12.60 1.42 1.67
N ASN A 30 -13.46 2.15 0.95
CA ASN A 30 -13.12 3.35 0.18
C ASN A 30 -13.58 4.65 0.89
N LEU A 31 -13.98 4.55 2.17
CA LEU A 31 -14.42 5.70 2.96
C LEU A 31 -13.23 6.34 3.69
N GLU A 32 -13.10 7.67 3.58
CA GLU A 32 -12.06 8.45 4.25
C GLU A 32 -12.09 8.29 5.78
N LEU A 33 -13.29 8.20 6.37
CA LEU A 33 -13.49 7.94 7.80
C LEU A 33 -12.87 6.60 8.24
N ASP A 34 -12.96 5.56 7.41
CA ASP A 34 -12.36 4.27 7.70
C ASP A 34 -10.83 4.34 7.60
N TRP A 35 -10.30 5.12 6.66
CA TRP A 35 -8.85 5.37 6.55
C TRP A 35 -8.30 6.12 7.77
N LEU A 36 -9.04 7.11 8.28
CA LEU A 36 -8.73 7.78 9.54
C LEU A 36 -8.70 6.79 10.72
N GLY A 37 -9.67 5.87 10.77
CA GLY A 37 -9.71 4.80 11.76
C GLY A 37 -8.46 3.90 11.70
N ASN A 38 -8.05 3.49 10.51
CA ASN A 38 -6.85 2.67 10.30
C ASN A 38 -5.57 3.41 10.74
N TRP A 39 -5.42 4.67 10.37
CA TRP A 39 -4.28 5.50 10.83
C TRP A 39 -4.20 5.63 12.35
N LYS A 40 -5.34 5.68 13.04
CA LYS A 40 -5.37 5.73 14.52
C LYS A 40 -4.88 4.42 15.15
N ILE A 41 -5.12 3.28 14.49
CA ILE A 41 -4.55 2.00 14.90
C ILE A 41 -3.02 2.05 14.79
N VAL A 42 -2.48 2.49 13.64
CA VAL A 42 -1.03 2.64 13.42
C VAL A 42 -0.39 3.53 14.48
N GLN A 43 -0.96 4.72 14.71
CA GLN A 43 -0.45 5.67 15.71
C GLN A 43 -0.41 5.06 17.12
N THR A 44 -1.44 4.30 17.49
CA THR A 44 -1.50 3.65 18.81
C THR A 44 -0.42 2.59 18.95
N SER A 45 -0.23 1.74 17.93
CA SER A 45 0.81 0.72 17.92
C SER A 45 2.21 1.34 17.94
N TRP A 46 2.45 2.38 17.15
CA TRP A 46 3.73 3.10 17.11
C TRP A 46 4.07 3.75 18.45
N LYS A 47 3.07 4.29 19.15
CA LYS A 47 3.26 4.82 20.50
C LYS A 47 3.71 3.74 21.49
N THR A 48 3.14 2.53 21.42
CA THR A 48 3.56 1.39 22.25
C THR A 48 4.97 0.91 21.91
N LEU A 49 5.36 1.00 20.64
CA LEU A 49 6.72 0.68 20.18
C LEU A 49 7.74 1.79 20.46
N GLY A 50 7.34 2.94 21.03
CA GLY A 50 8.22 4.07 21.31
C GLY A 50 8.59 4.90 20.09
N VAL A 51 7.84 4.80 18.98
CA VAL A 51 8.08 5.55 17.75
C VAL A 51 7.43 6.94 17.87
N GLU A 52 8.22 7.98 18.10
CA GLU A 52 7.75 9.36 18.28
C GLU A 52 7.49 10.13 16.96
N LYS A 53 7.38 9.42 15.83
CA LYS A 53 7.16 10.07 14.53
C LYS A 53 5.74 10.65 14.44
N ILE A 54 5.64 11.96 14.27
CA ILE A 54 4.40 12.64 13.92
C ILE A 54 4.05 12.32 12.46
N VAL A 55 2.89 11.71 12.24
CA VAL A 55 2.39 11.32 10.90
C VAL A 55 1.31 12.31 10.44
N PRO A 56 1.48 13.02 9.31
CA PRO A 56 0.51 13.98 8.80
C PRO A 56 -0.67 13.27 8.08
N VAL A 57 -1.49 12.55 8.85
CA VAL A 57 -2.59 11.69 8.36
C VAL A 57 -3.50 12.43 7.39
N ASP A 58 -3.96 13.64 7.73
CA ASP A 58 -4.88 14.42 6.89
C ASP A 58 -4.34 14.73 5.49
N ARG A 59 -3.02 14.80 5.35
CA ARG A 59 -2.34 15.08 4.08
C ARG A 59 -2.08 13.79 3.30
N LEU A 60 -1.78 12.71 4.01
CA LEU A 60 -1.58 11.37 3.46
C LEU A 60 -2.88 10.84 2.83
N ILE A 61 -4.01 10.90 3.56
CA ILE A 61 -5.32 10.43 3.07
C ILE A 61 -5.81 11.20 1.85
N LYS A 62 -5.46 12.50 1.75
CA LYS A 62 -5.77 13.35 0.59
C LYS A 62 -4.89 13.07 -0.63
N GLY A 63 -3.90 12.18 -0.52
CA GLY A 63 -3.07 11.76 -1.64
C GLY A 63 -2.10 12.83 -2.16
N LYS A 64 -1.73 13.81 -1.32
CA LYS A 64 -0.71 14.79 -1.70
C LYS A 64 0.64 14.12 -1.91
N PHE A 65 1.16 14.17 -3.14
CA PHE A 65 2.39 13.46 -3.51
C PHE A 65 3.59 13.85 -2.64
N GLN A 66 3.76 15.14 -2.35
CA GLN A 66 4.89 15.64 -1.55
C GLN A 66 4.89 15.05 -0.13
N ASP A 67 3.79 15.19 0.60
CA ASP A 67 3.69 14.66 1.97
C ASP A 67 3.78 13.12 2.00
N ASN A 68 3.21 12.44 0.99
CA ASN A 68 3.32 10.99 0.86
C ASN A 68 4.77 10.54 0.61
N PHE A 69 5.49 11.23 -0.28
CA PHE A 69 6.86 10.88 -0.63
C PHE A 69 7.84 11.16 0.52
N GLU A 70 7.68 12.29 1.23
CA GLU A 70 8.46 12.61 2.42
C GLU A 70 8.25 11.54 3.51
N PHE A 71 7.01 11.11 3.72
CA PHE A 71 6.71 10.05 4.66
C PHE A 71 7.33 8.71 4.25
N LEU A 72 7.27 8.34 2.96
CA LEU A 72 7.89 7.14 2.44
C LEU A 72 9.41 7.14 2.60
N GLN A 73 10.08 8.27 2.37
CA GLN A 73 11.52 8.40 2.58
C GLN A 73 11.91 8.15 4.03
N TRP A 74 11.16 8.74 4.97
CA TRP A 74 11.37 8.47 6.38
C TRP A 74 11.06 7.01 6.72
N PHE A 75 9.95 6.48 6.20
CA PHE A 75 9.52 5.11 6.44
C PHE A 75 10.55 4.09 5.98
N LYS A 76 11.20 4.31 4.84
CA LYS A 76 12.29 3.44 4.35
C LYS A 76 13.47 3.40 5.31
N LYS A 77 13.89 4.56 5.84
CA LYS A 77 14.98 4.63 6.83
C LYS A 77 14.58 3.95 8.15
N PHE A 78 13.33 4.14 8.58
CA PHE A 78 12.78 3.46 9.73
C PHE A 78 12.76 1.93 9.53
N PHE A 79 12.32 1.48 8.36
CA PHE A 79 12.31 0.06 8.01
C PHE A 79 13.72 -0.52 8.02
N ASP A 80 14.68 0.11 7.34
CA ASP A 80 16.06 -0.39 7.27
C ASP A 80 16.75 -0.44 8.65
N ALA A 81 16.40 0.48 9.55
CA ALA A 81 16.96 0.51 10.91
C ALA A 81 16.35 -0.53 11.86
N ASN A 82 15.14 -1.01 11.59
CA ASN A 82 14.42 -1.95 12.46
C ASN A 82 14.30 -3.35 11.85
N TYR A 83 14.63 -3.54 10.57
CA TYR A 83 14.61 -4.83 9.92
C TYR A 83 15.82 -5.67 10.36
N ASP A 84 15.54 -6.80 11.00
CA ASP A 84 16.53 -7.77 11.51
C ASP A 84 16.88 -8.88 10.49
N GLY A 85 16.25 -8.87 9.30
CA GLY A 85 16.46 -9.86 8.24
C GLY A 85 15.53 -11.07 8.26
N HIS A 86 14.49 -11.13 9.11
CA HIS A 86 13.59 -12.28 9.18
C HIS A 86 12.67 -12.42 7.94
N GLU A 87 12.31 -13.67 7.62
CA GLU A 87 11.29 -13.96 6.61
C GLU A 87 9.89 -13.69 7.18
N TYR A 88 9.04 -12.97 6.44
CA TYR A 88 7.66 -12.66 6.83
C TYR A 88 6.67 -13.22 5.83
N ASN A 89 5.67 -13.97 6.33
CA ASN A 89 4.54 -14.42 5.53
C ASN A 89 3.30 -13.52 5.76
N PRO A 90 2.94 -12.64 4.81
CA PRO A 90 1.83 -11.70 4.96
C PRO A 90 0.44 -12.35 5.01
N LEU A 91 0.30 -13.62 4.60
CA LEU A 91 -0.96 -14.37 4.66
C LEU A 91 -1.20 -14.94 6.06
N ASP A 92 -0.16 -15.52 6.67
CA ASP A 92 -0.25 -16.08 8.03
C ASP A 92 -0.49 -14.97 9.05
N ALA A 93 0.15 -13.81 8.88
CA ALA A 93 -0.07 -12.64 9.72
C ALA A 93 -1.52 -12.10 9.67
N ARG A 94 -2.23 -12.33 8.55
CA ARG A 94 -3.65 -12.00 8.41
C ARG A 94 -4.59 -13.08 8.95
N GLY A 95 -4.07 -14.20 9.44
CA GLY A 95 -4.89 -15.35 9.78
C GLY A 95 -5.59 -15.98 8.57
N GLY A 96 -4.98 -15.88 7.38
CA GLY A 96 -5.52 -16.49 6.14
C GLY A 96 -6.50 -15.62 5.34
N GLU A 97 -6.80 -14.39 5.74
CA GLU A 97 -7.63 -13.49 4.93
C GLU A 97 -6.88 -13.02 3.67
N PRO A 98 -7.38 -13.29 2.44
CA PRO A 98 -6.74 -12.81 1.22
C PRO A 98 -6.90 -11.29 1.07
N LEU A 99 -5.88 -10.62 0.50
CA LEU A 99 -6.06 -9.23 0.09
C LEU A 99 -6.98 -9.18 -1.15
N PRO A 100 -7.60 -8.03 -1.45
CA PRO A 100 -8.43 -7.88 -2.65
C PRO A 100 -7.69 -8.17 -3.96
N ALA A 101 -6.36 -8.02 -3.97
CA ALA A 101 -5.51 -8.36 -5.10
C ALA A 101 -5.22 -9.88 -5.23
N ASP A 102 -5.39 -10.64 -4.14
CA ASP A 102 -5.18 -12.09 -4.08
C ASP A 102 -6.49 -12.86 -4.31
N ALA A 103 -7.64 -12.17 -4.39
CA ALA A 103 -8.89 -12.81 -4.78
C ALA A 103 -8.72 -13.36 -6.20
N PRO A 104 -8.96 -14.67 -6.45
CA PRO A 104 -9.02 -15.16 -7.82
C PRO A 104 -10.06 -14.31 -8.53
N ALA A 105 -9.69 -13.74 -9.68
CA ALA A 105 -10.63 -13.05 -10.54
C ALA A 105 -11.81 -14.01 -10.75
N GLY A 106 -12.93 -13.76 -10.06
CA GLY A 106 -14.18 -14.45 -10.33
C GLY A 106 -14.47 -14.28 -11.83
N PRO A 107 -15.20 -15.21 -12.47
CA PRO A 107 -15.29 -15.28 -13.92
C PRO A 107 -15.89 -13.98 -14.48
N GLY A 108 -14.99 -13.06 -14.85
CA GLY A 108 -15.31 -11.77 -15.42
C GLY A 108 -15.67 -11.97 -16.88
N LYS A 109 -16.88 -11.58 -17.24
CA LYS A 109 -17.32 -11.43 -18.64
C LYS A 109 -16.24 -10.65 -19.41
N PRO A 110 -15.88 -11.05 -20.64
CA PRO A 110 -14.75 -10.45 -21.34
C PRO A 110 -15.07 -8.99 -21.68
N ALA A 111 -14.25 -8.08 -21.16
CA ALA A 111 -14.25 -6.69 -21.59
C ALA A 111 -13.47 -6.60 -22.92
N THR A 112 -14.16 -6.20 -23.97
CA THR A 112 -13.60 -5.97 -25.32
C THR A 112 -12.51 -4.90 -25.26
N ALA A 113 -11.25 -5.32 -25.39
CA ALA A 113 -10.11 -4.41 -25.52
C ALA A 113 -10.01 -3.90 -26.96
N THR A 114 -10.50 -2.69 -27.22
CA THR A 114 -10.19 -1.97 -28.46
C THR A 114 -8.69 -1.64 -28.47
N ARG A 115 -7.93 -2.37 -29.29
CA ARG A 115 -6.50 -2.17 -29.54
C ARG A 115 -6.28 -0.82 -30.22
N MET A 116 -5.90 0.19 -29.45
CA MET A 116 -5.34 1.43 -29.99
C MET A 116 -3.97 1.13 -30.60
N GLN A 117 -3.87 1.24 -31.92
CA GLN A 117 -2.67 0.95 -32.69
C GLN A 117 -1.83 2.23 -32.86
N MET A 118 -0.57 2.20 -32.43
CA MET A 118 0.40 3.27 -32.64
C MET A 118 0.82 3.33 -34.12
N PRO A 119 0.88 4.51 -34.75
CA PRO A 119 1.34 4.63 -36.13
C PRO A 119 2.87 4.66 -36.21
N THR A 120 3.46 3.71 -36.94
CA THR A 120 4.88 3.70 -37.30
C THR A 120 5.14 4.56 -38.54
N ARG A 121 6.07 5.53 -38.44
CA ARG A 121 6.57 6.36 -39.56
C ARG A 121 7.34 5.48 -40.57
N THR A 122 6.95 5.56 -41.84
CA THR A 122 7.66 4.95 -42.98
C THR A 122 8.73 5.89 -43.52
N ASN A 123 9.98 5.43 -43.57
CA ASN A 123 11.10 6.08 -44.24
C ASN A 123 11.14 5.66 -45.71
N SER A 124 11.18 6.62 -46.63
CA SER A 124 11.23 6.41 -48.08
C SER A 124 12.63 6.60 -48.64
N THR A 125 13.24 5.52 -49.12
CA THR A 125 14.38 5.47 -50.07
C THR A 125 14.06 4.28 -50.98
N GLY A 126 13.85 4.37 -52.29
CA GLY A 126 14.53 5.18 -53.30
C GLY A 126 15.17 4.19 -54.28
N VAL A 127 14.45 3.78 -55.33
CA VAL A 127 14.99 3.08 -56.51
C VAL A 127 14.17 3.50 -57.73
N THR A 128 14.71 4.38 -58.57
CA THR A 128 14.98 4.11 -59.99
C THR A 128 15.92 5.18 -60.53
#